data_AF-A0A6P5XGA9-F1
#
_entry.id   AF-A0A6P5XGA9-F1
#
_cell.length_a   1.000
_cell.length_b   1.000
_cell.length_c   1.000
_cell.angle_alpha   90.00
_cell.angle_beta   90.00
_cell.angle_gamma   90.00
#
_symmetry.space_group_name_H-M   'P 1'
#
loop_
_entity.id
_entity.type
_entity.pdbx_description
1 polymer ?
#
loop_
_entity_poly.entity_id
_entity_poly.type
_entity_poly.pdbx_seq_one_letter_code
_entity_poly.pdbx_strand_id
1 'polypeptide(L)'
;MHLWISNSTYHPLLRFPVKSEAQVQEIRVCTNRTCRRQGSMQTFHTLTALTPPDISVKPCGCLGRCGAGPNVALLPDGQIVGHCRTAAEAAELVVGLWYGGGIGDASSKSKASLDALAMRMRAEALIDEADFCEAERLLSQALDLKPVGGIHILYKQRSVARLAMHNYTGALEDATQSLKLAPNYAEIDPSIRRSKSFKIRMAKLEEKLATVNTPHDSNSQL
;
A
#
# COMPACT_ATOMS: atom_id res chain seq x y z
N MET A 1 -51.10 4.08 6.21
CA MET A 1 -49.84 4.09 6.98
C MET A 1 -48.90 3.09 6.33
N HIS A 2 -48.10 3.51 5.34
CA HIS A 2 -47.02 2.69 4.80
C HIS A 2 -45.71 3.16 5.45
N LEU A 3 -45.20 2.35 6.36
CA LEU A 3 -43.87 2.46 6.93
C LEU A 3 -42.87 2.23 5.80
N TRP A 4 -42.17 3.29 5.39
CA TRP A 4 -40.98 3.17 4.57
C TRP A 4 -39.85 2.64 5.46
N ILE A 5 -39.47 1.38 5.25
CA ILE A 5 -38.23 0.82 5.79
C ILE A 5 -37.09 1.55 5.06
N SER A 6 -36.45 2.49 5.74
CA SER A 6 -35.21 3.12 5.29
C SER A 6 -34.03 2.16 5.47
N ASN A 7 -33.95 1.13 4.62
CA ASN A 7 -32.75 0.28 4.52
C ASN A 7 -31.73 0.97 3.63
N SER A 8 -31.15 2.04 4.16
CA SER A 8 -30.19 2.85 3.47
C SER A 8 -29.03 3.10 4.42
N THR A 9 -28.04 2.21 4.37
CA THR A 9 -26.74 2.37 5.04
C THR A 9 -25.88 3.45 4.37
N TYR A 10 -26.49 4.50 3.81
CA TYR A 10 -25.76 5.68 3.36
C TYR A 10 -25.45 6.55 4.58
N HIS A 11 -24.17 6.67 4.92
CA HIS A 11 -23.71 7.75 5.78
C HIS A 11 -23.67 9.04 4.92
N PRO A 12 -24.52 10.06 5.15
CA PRO A 12 -24.74 11.19 4.21
C PRO A 12 -23.55 12.13 3.97
N LEU A 13 -22.36 11.81 4.48
CA LEU A 13 -21.21 12.71 4.58
C LEU A 13 -19.90 12.11 4.06
N LEU A 14 -19.93 10.90 3.49
CA LEU A 14 -18.80 10.39 2.73
C LEU A 14 -18.76 11.08 1.36
N ARG A 15 -17.61 11.67 1.02
CA ARG A 15 -17.37 12.31 -0.29
C ARG A 15 -17.64 11.35 -1.46
N PHE A 16 -17.50 10.05 -1.21
CA PHE A 16 -17.86 8.97 -2.13
C PHE A 16 -18.93 8.08 -1.49
N PRO A 17 -20.21 8.26 -1.83
CA PRO A 17 -21.27 7.38 -1.31
C PRO A 17 -21.08 6.00 -1.90
N VAL A 18 -20.62 5.02 -1.11
CA VAL A 18 -20.52 3.61 -1.52
C VAL A 18 -21.92 2.99 -1.40
N LYS A 19 -22.40 2.34 -2.47
CA LYS A 19 -23.81 1.90 -2.58
C LYS A 19 -24.09 0.53 -1.97
N SER A 20 -23.05 -0.21 -1.62
CA SER A 20 -23.16 -1.59 -1.19
C SER A 20 -21.94 -1.97 -0.33
N GLU A 21 -22.17 -2.80 0.69
CA GLU A 21 -21.14 -3.42 1.53
C GLU A 21 -20.48 -4.64 0.86
N ALA A 22 -20.81 -4.95 -0.40
CA ALA A 22 -20.13 -6.00 -1.14
C ALA A 22 -18.63 -5.69 -1.17
N GLN A 23 -17.82 -6.64 -0.72
CA GLN A 23 -16.38 -6.48 -0.61
C GLN A 23 -15.80 -6.17 -2.00
N VAL A 24 -15.32 -4.95 -2.19
CA VAL A 24 -14.70 -4.52 -3.45
C VAL A 24 -13.48 -5.40 -3.71
N GLN A 25 -13.47 -6.07 -4.87
CA GLN A 25 -12.39 -6.99 -5.28
C GLN A 25 -11.44 -6.37 -6.30
N GLU A 26 -11.97 -5.44 -7.12
CA GLU A 26 -11.20 -4.77 -8.15
C GLU A 26 -11.60 -3.30 -8.27
N ILE A 27 -10.59 -2.45 -8.41
CA ILE A 27 -10.70 -1.02 -8.65
C ILE A 27 -10.20 -0.73 -10.05
N ARG A 28 -11.03 -0.09 -10.87
CA ARG A 28 -10.64 0.34 -12.22
C ARG A 28 -10.58 1.85 -12.33
N VAL A 29 -9.40 2.37 -12.65
CA VAL A 29 -9.17 3.82 -12.80
C VAL A 29 -9.26 4.20 -14.26
N CYS A 30 -10.14 5.14 -14.60
CA CYS A 30 -10.26 5.66 -15.95
C CYS A 30 -8.98 6.39 -16.36
N THR A 31 -8.25 5.84 -17.33
CA THR A 31 -6.99 6.43 -17.85
C THR A 31 -7.16 6.93 -19.28
N ASN A 32 -8.37 7.29 -19.70
CA ASN A 32 -8.60 7.90 -21.01
C ASN A 32 -7.86 9.26 -21.14
N ARG A 33 -7.63 9.73 -22.38
CA ARG A 33 -6.83 10.94 -22.69
C ARG A 33 -7.19 12.15 -21.84
N THR A 34 -8.48 12.43 -21.68
CA THR A 34 -8.97 13.55 -20.86
C THR A 34 -8.64 13.36 -19.38
N CYS A 35 -8.91 12.18 -18.82
CA CYS A 35 -8.61 11.86 -17.43
C CYS A 35 -7.10 11.91 -17.13
N ARG A 36 -6.25 11.49 -18.07
CA ARG A 36 -4.79 11.62 -17.92
C ARG A 36 -4.36 13.08 -17.74
N ARG A 37 -4.92 13.99 -18.54
CA ARG A 37 -4.69 15.45 -18.41
C ARG A 37 -5.21 16.02 -17.09
N GLN A 38 -6.14 15.32 -16.44
CA GLN A 38 -6.73 15.70 -15.16
C GLN A 38 -6.13 14.91 -13.98
N GLY A 39 -4.98 14.24 -14.15
CA GLY A 39 -4.28 13.59 -13.03
C GLY A 39 -4.61 12.11 -12.80
N SER A 40 -5.28 11.42 -13.72
CA SER A 40 -5.68 10.01 -13.53
C SER A 40 -4.54 9.05 -13.20
N MET A 41 -3.31 9.36 -13.66
CA MET A 41 -2.14 8.54 -13.34
C MET A 41 -1.72 8.69 -11.89
N GLN A 42 -1.82 9.91 -11.33
CA GLN A 42 -1.59 10.13 -9.90
C GLN A 42 -2.63 9.36 -9.08
N THR A 43 -3.91 9.47 -9.43
CA THR A 43 -4.99 8.71 -8.80
C THR A 43 -4.73 7.21 -8.87
N PHE A 44 -4.36 6.69 -10.03
CA PHE A 44 -4.04 5.28 -10.21
C PHE A 44 -2.90 4.84 -9.31
N HIS A 45 -1.78 5.57 -9.29
CA HIS A 45 -0.63 5.24 -8.44
C HIS A 45 -0.96 5.33 -6.95
N THR A 46 -1.69 6.36 -6.51
CA THR A 46 -2.11 6.50 -5.11
C THR A 46 -3.02 5.36 -4.69
N LEU A 47 -4.00 4.98 -5.52
CA LEU A 47 -4.85 3.82 -5.25
C LEU A 47 -4.02 2.54 -5.18
N THR A 48 -3.19 2.26 -6.18
CA THR A 48 -2.29 1.09 -6.15
C THR A 48 -1.39 1.07 -4.91
N ALA A 49 -0.93 2.22 -4.43
CA ALA A 49 -0.04 2.33 -3.29
C ALA A 49 -0.73 2.11 -1.93
N LEU A 50 -2.01 2.46 -1.81
CA LEU A 50 -2.76 2.47 -0.56
C LEU A 50 -3.80 1.34 -0.47
N THR A 51 -4.16 0.72 -1.59
CA THR A 51 -5.10 -0.38 -1.61
C THR A 51 -4.47 -1.65 -1.01
N PRO A 52 -5.22 -2.43 -0.20
CA PRO A 52 -4.79 -3.72 0.32
C PRO A 52 -4.33 -4.71 -0.78
N PRO A 53 -3.39 -5.62 -0.48
CA PRO A 53 -2.73 -6.48 -1.47
C PRO A 53 -3.65 -7.55 -2.10
N ASP A 54 -4.79 -7.83 -1.50
CA ASP A 54 -5.84 -8.74 -1.98
C ASP A 54 -6.73 -8.10 -3.06
N ILE A 55 -6.68 -6.78 -3.21
CA ILE A 55 -7.54 -6.03 -4.14
C ILE A 55 -6.73 -5.60 -5.36
N SER A 56 -7.27 -5.86 -6.55
CA SER A 56 -6.61 -5.49 -7.79
C SER A 56 -6.92 -4.05 -8.18
N VAL A 57 -5.89 -3.23 -8.43
CA VAL A 57 -6.06 -1.89 -9.01
C VAL A 57 -5.57 -1.91 -10.44
N LYS A 58 -6.45 -1.63 -11.41
CA LYS A 58 -6.14 -1.67 -12.85
C LYS A 58 -6.52 -0.38 -13.57
N PRO A 59 -5.77 0.03 -14.60
CA PRO A 59 -6.24 1.06 -15.50
C PRO A 59 -7.38 0.52 -16.37
N CYS A 60 -8.30 1.39 -16.78
CA CYS A 60 -9.35 1.05 -17.74
C CYS A 60 -9.58 2.17 -18.77
N GLY A 61 -10.42 1.87 -19.75
CA GLY A 61 -10.88 2.81 -20.77
C GLY A 61 -11.80 3.90 -20.22
N CYS A 62 -12.49 4.61 -21.12
CA CYS A 62 -13.39 5.68 -20.72
C CYS A 62 -14.59 5.13 -19.94
N LEU A 63 -14.81 5.64 -18.72
CA LEU A 63 -16.01 5.35 -17.91
C LEU A 63 -17.14 6.37 -18.13
N GLY A 64 -16.99 7.30 -19.07
CA GLY A 64 -17.95 8.37 -19.36
C GLY A 64 -18.03 9.43 -18.25
N ARG A 65 -18.68 10.56 -18.54
CA ARG A 65 -19.01 11.63 -17.56
C ARG A 65 -17.83 12.08 -16.67
N CYS A 66 -16.61 12.13 -17.21
CA CYS A 66 -15.42 12.64 -16.52
C CYS A 66 -15.46 14.17 -16.48
N GLY A 67 -16.32 14.73 -15.62
CA GLY A 67 -16.54 16.17 -15.54
C GLY A 67 -15.29 16.91 -15.01
N ALA A 68 -14.82 16.51 -13.82
CA ALA A 68 -13.76 17.21 -13.10
C ALA A 68 -12.69 16.27 -12.51
N GLY A 69 -12.49 15.09 -13.06
CA GLY A 69 -11.46 14.16 -12.63
C GLY A 69 -11.66 12.78 -13.23
N PRO A 70 -10.71 11.85 -13.02
CA PRO A 70 -10.89 10.47 -13.39
C PRO A 70 -12.04 9.86 -12.58
N ASN A 71 -12.81 9.02 -13.27
CA ASN A 71 -13.76 8.15 -12.63
C ASN A 71 -13.07 6.84 -12.24
N VAL A 72 -13.53 6.26 -11.15
CA VAL A 72 -13.07 4.98 -10.61
C VAL A 72 -14.27 4.05 -10.56
N ALA A 73 -14.15 2.83 -11.10
CA ALA A 73 -15.18 1.82 -10.97
C ALA A 73 -14.79 0.80 -9.89
N LEU A 74 -15.73 0.48 -9.02
CA LEU A 74 -15.61 -0.52 -7.96
C LEU A 74 -16.36 -1.78 -8.41
N LEU A 75 -15.67 -2.92 -8.44
CA LEU A 75 -16.20 -4.21 -8.86
C LEU A 75 -16.31 -5.17 -7.66
N PRO A 76 -17.30 -6.09 -7.65
CA PRO A 76 -18.13 -6.51 -8.79
C PRO A 76 -19.33 -5.61 -9.12
N ASP A 77 -19.75 -4.72 -8.21
CA ASP A 77 -21.01 -3.98 -8.33
C ASP A 77 -21.06 -2.96 -9.49
N GLY A 78 -19.92 -2.67 -10.11
CA GLY A 78 -19.81 -1.71 -11.20
C GLY A 78 -20.09 -0.27 -10.76
N GLN A 79 -19.99 0.01 -9.45
CA GLN A 79 -20.23 1.34 -8.93
C GLN A 79 -19.18 2.32 -9.44
N ILE A 80 -19.62 3.41 -10.07
CA ILE A 80 -18.74 4.48 -10.52
C ILE A 80 -18.66 5.57 -9.45
N VAL A 81 -17.44 5.81 -8.98
CA VAL A 81 -17.04 6.92 -8.13
C VAL A 81 -16.41 7.98 -9.02
N GLY A 82 -17.04 9.15 -9.12
CA GLY A 82 -16.56 10.25 -9.96
C GLY A 82 -15.57 11.16 -9.25
N HIS A 83 -14.89 12.02 -10.02
CA HIS A 83 -14.13 13.18 -9.51
C HIS A 83 -12.96 12.86 -8.58
N CYS A 84 -12.29 11.72 -8.74
CA CYS A 84 -11.14 11.34 -7.91
C CYS A 84 -9.82 11.92 -8.47
N ARG A 85 -9.68 13.25 -8.48
CA ARG A 85 -8.60 13.97 -9.18
C ARG A 85 -7.25 13.95 -8.45
N THR A 86 -7.29 13.96 -7.13
CA THR A 86 -6.13 14.20 -6.27
C THR A 86 -5.74 12.96 -5.48
N ALA A 87 -4.50 12.93 -4.98
CA ALA A 87 -4.05 11.89 -4.07
C ALA A 87 -4.90 11.85 -2.77
N ALA A 88 -5.36 13.01 -2.29
CA ALA A 88 -6.25 13.12 -1.13
C ALA A 88 -7.60 12.43 -1.39
N GLU A 89 -8.23 12.70 -2.53
CA GLU A 89 -9.46 12.03 -2.93
C GLU A 89 -9.28 10.52 -3.09
N ALA A 90 -8.16 10.08 -3.66
CA ALA A 90 -7.83 8.66 -3.78
C ALA A 90 -7.66 8.00 -2.39
N ALA A 91 -6.95 8.65 -1.48
CA ALA A 91 -6.77 8.16 -0.12
C ALA A 91 -8.10 8.15 0.67
N GLU A 92 -8.93 9.19 0.55
CA GLU A 92 -10.26 9.24 1.14
C GLU A 92 -11.16 8.11 0.64
N LEU A 93 -11.11 7.81 -0.67
CA LEU A 93 -11.83 6.66 -1.24
C LEU A 93 -11.38 5.36 -0.59
N VAL A 94 -10.06 5.17 -0.42
CA VAL A 94 -9.52 3.96 0.21
C VAL A 94 -9.97 3.84 1.66
N VAL A 95 -9.83 4.91 2.44
CA VAL A 95 -10.27 4.92 3.85
C VAL A 95 -11.76 4.60 3.95
N GLY A 96 -12.59 5.20 3.08
CA GLY A 96 -14.03 4.99 3.07
C GLY A 96 -14.44 3.56 2.74
N LEU A 97 -13.70 2.87 1.87
CA LEU A 97 -14.02 1.50 1.45
C LEU A 97 -13.71 0.43 2.50
N TRP A 98 -12.62 0.58 3.26
CA TRP A 98 -12.13 -0.51 4.12
C TRP A 98 -12.13 -0.20 5.62
N TYR A 99 -12.21 1.06 6.02
CA TYR A 99 -11.99 1.45 7.43
C TYR A 99 -13.19 2.15 8.08
N GLY A 100 -14.32 2.25 7.37
CA GLY A 100 -15.63 2.61 7.95
C GLY A 100 -15.57 3.73 8.98
N GLY A 101 -15.12 4.92 8.59
CA GLY A 101 -14.88 6.03 9.51
C GLY A 101 -16.05 7.01 9.58
N GLY A 102 -16.59 7.22 10.79
CA GLY A 102 -17.41 8.39 11.10
C GLY A 102 -16.66 9.71 10.82
N ILE A 103 -17.43 10.78 10.66
CA ILE A 103 -17.14 12.11 10.08
C ILE A 103 -15.77 12.75 10.47
N GLY A 104 -15.13 12.35 11.57
CA GLY A 104 -13.89 12.94 12.09
C GLY A 104 -12.58 12.19 11.81
N ASP A 105 -12.57 10.87 11.58
CA ASP A 105 -11.31 10.11 11.51
C ASP A 105 -10.74 9.95 10.09
N ALA A 106 -11.61 10.02 9.08
CA ALA A 106 -11.25 9.61 7.73
C ALA A 106 -10.22 10.55 7.09
N SER A 107 -10.34 11.86 7.34
CA SER A 107 -9.39 12.87 6.85
C SER A 107 -8.02 12.76 7.53
N SER A 108 -8.00 12.43 8.83
CA SER A 108 -6.76 12.21 9.56
C SER A 108 -6.04 10.95 9.07
N LYS A 109 -6.78 9.84 8.89
CA LYS A 109 -6.24 8.58 8.36
C LYS A 109 -5.78 8.71 6.91
N SER A 110 -6.51 9.43 6.06
CA SER A 110 -6.12 9.65 4.66
C SER A 110 -4.83 10.47 4.61
N LYS A 111 -4.72 11.53 5.43
CA LYS A 111 -3.50 12.33 5.57
C LYS A 111 -2.33 11.49 6.07
N ALA A 112 -2.49 10.73 7.16
CA ALA A 112 -1.44 9.86 7.69
C ALA A 112 -0.94 8.84 6.65
N SER A 113 -1.87 8.30 5.84
CA SER A 113 -1.53 7.36 4.76
C SER A 113 -0.77 8.03 3.61
N LEU A 114 -1.11 9.27 3.28
CA LEU A 114 -0.37 10.07 2.29
C LEU A 114 1.01 10.50 2.79
N ASP A 115 1.13 10.89 4.06
CA ASP A 115 2.39 11.23 4.69
C ASP A 115 3.33 10.01 4.71
N ALA A 116 2.81 8.83 5.09
CA ALA A 116 3.54 7.58 5.02
C ALA A 116 3.95 7.20 3.58
N LEU A 117 3.08 7.44 2.59
CA LEU A 117 3.39 7.23 1.18
C LEU A 117 4.52 8.16 0.70
N ALA A 118 4.49 9.43 1.10
CA ALA A 118 5.55 10.38 0.77
C ALA A 118 6.90 9.97 1.40
N MET A 119 6.88 9.55 2.67
CA MET A 119 8.06 9.02 3.35
C MET A 119 8.60 7.78 2.63
N ARG A 120 7.73 6.87 2.18
CA ARG A 120 8.13 5.69 1.41
C ARG A 120 8.84 6.06 0.11
N MET A 121 8.25 6.95 -0.68
CA MET A 121 8.85 7.39 -1.95
C MET A 121 10.22 8.05 -1.74
N ARG A 122 10.37 8.83 -0.66
CA ARG A 122 11.66 9.42 -0.30
C ARG A 122 12.67 8.36 0.15
N ALA A 123 12.24 7.39 0.95
CA ALA A 123 13.11 6.30 1.38
C ALA A 123 13.57 5.42 0.21
N GLU A 124 12.72 5.20 -0.80
CA GLU A 124 13.11 4.50 -2.03
C GLU A 124 14.23 5.25 -2.77
N ALA A 125 14.11 6.59 -2.91
CA ALA A 125 15.18 7.39 -3.50
C ALA A 125 16.48 7.34 -2.68
N LEU A 126 16.39 7.37 -1.35
CA LEU A 126 17.56 7.25 -0.47
C LEU A 126 18.23 5.87 -0.56
N ILE A 127 17.45 4.80 -0.74
CA ILE A 127 17.98 3.46 -1.00
C ILE A 127 18.75 3.42 -2.33
N ASP A 128 18.24 4.09 -3.37
CA ASP A 128 18.94 4.21 -4.65
C ASP A 128 20.24 5.03 -4.52
N GLU A 129 20.27 6.00 -3.60
CA GLU A 129 21.46 6.79 -3.22
C GLU A 129 22.38 6.08 -2.20
N ALA A 130 22.01 4.87 -1.77
CA ALA A 130 22.69 4.08 -0.72
C ALA A 130 22.74 4.73 0.68
N ASP A 131 21.91 5.73 0.97
CA ASP A 131 21.68 6.24 2.33
C ASP A 131 20.65 5.38 3.07
N PHE A 132 21.09 4.18 3.46
CA PHE A 132 20.24 3.19 4.10
C PHE A 132 19.79 3.57 5.51
N CYS A 133 20.63 4.33 6.24
CA CYS A 133 20.32 4.78 7.59
C CYS A 133 19.13 5.75 7.61
N GLU A 134 19.15 6.76 6.74
CA GLU A 134 18.06 7.72 6.64
C GLU A 134 16.79 7.08 6.06
N ALA A 135 16.96 6.16 5.10
CA ALA A 135 15.84 5.36 4.58
C ALA A 135 15.15 4.54 5.68
N GLU A 136 15.89 3.81 6.51
CA GLU A 136 15.34 3.05 7.65
C GLU A 136 14.58 3.96 8.62
N ARG A 137 15.13 5.15 8.93
CA ARG A 137 14.53 6.13 9.82
C ARG A 137 13.17 6.59 9.29
N LEU A 138 13.10 7.00 8.02
CA LEU A 138 11.87 7.45 7.38
C LEU A 138 10.82 6.34 7.30
N LEU A 139 11.22 5.11 6.97
CA LEU A 139 10.30 3.98 6.89
C LEU A 139 9.74 3.59 8.26
N SER A 140 10.53 3.74 9.32
CA SER A 140 10.05 3.53 10.69
C SER A 140 9.03 4.58 11.10
N GLN A 141 9.31 5.86 10.80
CA GLN A 141 8.32 6.94 11.00
C GLN A 141 7.04 6.70 10.20
N ALA A 142 7.14 6.23 8.96
CA ALA A 142 5.98 5.90 8.14
C ALA A 142 5.13 4.78 8.73
N LEU A 143 5.74 3.77 9.35
CA LEU A 143 5.03 2.69 10.04
C LEU A 143 4.35 3.17 11.33
N ASP A 144 4.98 4.10 12.07
CA ASP A 144 4.41 4.69 13.29
C ASP A 144 3.12 5.48 13.02
N LEU A 145 2.97 6.02 11.82
CA LEU A 145 1.73 6.68 11.36
C LEU A 145 0.56 5.71 11.18
N LYS A 146 0.80 4.39 11.21
CA LYS A 146 -0.22 3.34 11.02
C LYS A 146 -1.10 3.59 9.78
N PRO A 147 -0.49 3.66 8.58
CA PRO A 147 -1.22 3.98 7.37
C PRO A 147 -2.22 2.87 7.02
N VAL A 148 -3.26 3.26 6.29
CA VAL A 148 -4.40 2.42 5.91
C VAL A 148 -4.04 1.39 4.84
N GLY A 149 -2.88 1.53 4.19
CA GLY A 149 -2.36 0.51 3.29
C GLY A 149 -0.90 0.74 2.91
N GLY A 150 -0.38 -0.12 2.04
CA GLY A 150 1.04 -0.13 1.68
C GLY A 150 2.00 -0.55 2.80
N ILE A 151 1.47 -1.05 3.93
CA ILE A 151 2.25 -1.44 5.12
C ILE A 151 3.27 -2.55 4.78
N HIS A 152 2.86 -3.56 4.01
CA HIS A 152 3.76 -4.63 3.55
C HIS A 152 4.92 -4.08 2.71
N ILE A 153 4.68 -3.03 1.92
CA ILE A 153 5.72 -2.36 1.12
C ILE A 153 6.69 -1.62 2.03
N LEU A 154 6.22 -0.94 3.09
CA LEU A 154 7.09 -0.29 4.07
C LEU A 154 8.04 -1.30 4.74
N TYR A 155 7.51 -2.43 5.20
CA TYR A 155 8.33 -3.52 5.74
C TYR A 155 9.31 -4.09 4.72
N LYS A 156 8.89 -4.31 3.47
CA LYS A 156 9.79 -4.75 2.40
C LYS A 156 10.94 -3.75 2.21
N GLN A 157 10.65 -2.46 2.05
CA GLN A 157 11.71 -1.47 1.83
C GLN A 157 12.63 -1.33 3.05
N ARG A 158 12.08 -1.42 4.27
CA ARG A 158 12.88 -1.31 5.49
C ARG A 158 13.79 -2.52 5.67
N SER A 159 13.33 -3.71 5.30
CA SER A 159 14.19 -4.90 5.26
C SER A 159 15.35 -4.70 4.28
N VAL A 160 15.13 -4.14 3.08
CA VAL A 160 16.20 -3.83 2.13
C VAL A 160 17.25 -2.89 2.73
N ALA A 161 16.82 -1.80 3.38
CA ALA A 161 17.73 -0.87 4.04
C ALA A 161 18.55 -1.55 5.16
N ARG A 162 17.88 -2.30 6.05
CA ARG A 162 18.52 -3.05 7.14
C ARG A 162 19.51 -4.11 6.66
N LEU A 163 19.21 -4.77 5.53
CA LEU A 163 20.12 -5.73 4.91
C LEU A 163 21.41 -5.09 4.43
N ALA A 164 21.31 -3.92 3.80
CA ALA A 164 22.47 -3.18 3.36
C ALA A 164 23.31 -2.67 4.54
N MET A 165 22.68 -2.43 5.70
CA MET A 165 23.34 -2.07 6.96
C MET A 165 23.87 -3.28 7.76
N HIS A 166 23.80 -4.50 7.23
CA HIS A 166 24.16 -5.75 7.94
C HIS A 166 23.32 -6.06 9.19
N ASN A 167 22.19 -5.37 9.39
CA ASN A 167 21.20 -5.70 10.41
C ASN A 167 20.32 -6.86 9.92
N TYR A 168 20.89 -8.06 9.93
CA TYR A 168 20.24 -9.25 9.40
C TYR A 168 19.00 -9.67 10.20
N THR A 169 19.02 -9.49 11.52
CA THR A 169 17.89 -9.84 12.40
C THR A 169 16.69 -8.94 12.11
N GLY A 170 16.87 -7.62 12.14
CA GLY A 170 15.78 -6.67 11.87
C GLY A 170 15.27 -6.74 10.43
N ALA A 171 16.14 -7.09 9.47
CA ALA A 171 15.71 -7.34 8.11
C ALA A 171 14.83 -8.58 7.97
N LEU A 172 15.19 -9.68 8.65
CA LEU A 172 14.42 -10.92 8.64
C LEU A 172 13.03 -10.69 9.26
N GLU A 173 12.98 -9.98 10.38
CA GLU A 173 11.72 -9.61 11.04
C GLU A 173 10.79 -8.83 10.10
N ASP A 174 11.31 -7.77 9.48
CA ASP A 174 10.54 -6.92 8.57
C ASP A 174 10.04 -7.71 7.35
N ALA A 175 10.90 -8.50 6.74
CA ALA A 175 10.52 -9.30 5.58
C ALA A 175 9.48 -10.37 5.93
N THR A 176 9.54 -10.94 7.14
CA THR A 176 8.52 -11.86 7.65
C THR A 176 7.18 -11.14 7.85
N GLN A 177 7.18 -9.93 8.43
CA GLN A 177 5.97 -9.13 8.57
C GLN A 177 5.37 -8.76 7.19
N SER A 178 6.21 -8.39 6.22
CA SER A 178 5.77 -8.10 4.86
C SER A 178 5.05 -9.30 4.23
N LEU A 179 5.64 -10.50 4.34
CA LEU A 179 5.06 -11.72 3.77
C LEU A 179 3.81 -12.18 4.52
N LYS A 180 3.73 -11.95 5.84
CA LYS A 180 2.52 -12.21 6.63
C LYS A 180 1.35 -11.34 6.17
N LEU A 181 1.61 -10.06 5.90
CA LEU A 181 0.60 -9.11 5.44
C LEU A 181 0.20 -9.30 3.98
N ALA A 182 1.15 -9.69 3.13
CA ALA A 182 0.92 -9.83 1.71
C ALA A 182 1.68 -11.06 1.13
N PRO A 183 1.19 -12.29 1.38
CA PRO A 183 1.89 -13.52 1.01
C PRO A 183 2.20 -13.63 -0.49
N ASN A 184 1.31 -13.10 -1.33
CA ASN A 184 1.39 -13.17 -2.78
C ASN A 184 2.03 -11.93 -3.41
N TYR A 185 2.36 -10.89 -2.63
CA TYR A 185 2.91 -9.65 -3.16
C TYR A 185 4.29 -9.82 -3.81
N ALA A 186 5.11 -10.73 -3.25
CA ALA A 186 6.43 -11.05 -3.79
C ALA A 186 6.41 -11.62 -5.22
N GLU A 187 5.26 -12.12 -5.68
CA GLU A 187 5.08 -12.72 -7.02
C GLU A 187 4.50 -11.72 -8.04
N ILE A 188 3.88 -10.64 -7.56
CA ILE A 188 3.12 -9.67 -8.38
C ILE A 188 3.96 -8.44 -8.76
N ASP A 189 4.92 -8.02 -7.93
CA ASP A 189 5.73 -6.81 -8.14
C ASP A 189 6.80 -7.01 -9.25
N PRO A 190 6.71 -6.28 -10.40
CA PRO A 190 7.67 -6.38 -11.50
C PRO A 190 9.12 -6.03 -11.11
N SER A 191 9.32 -5.20 -10.08
CA SER A 191 10.65 -4.87 -9.53
C SER A 191 11.26 -6.05 -8.77
N ILE A 192 10.42 -6.91 -8.18
CA ILE A 192 10.83 -8.15 -7.52
C ILE A 192 11.04 -9.27 -8.54
N ARG A 193 10.31 -9.26 -9.68
CA ARG A 193 10.43 -10.27 -10.75
C ARG A 193 11.85 -10.41 -11.34
N ARG A 194 12.68 -9.37 -11.24
CA ARG A 194 14.09 -9.38 -11.70
C ARG A 194 15.08 -9.80 -10.61
N SER A 195 14.64 -9.87 -9.36
CA SER A 195 15.44 -10.38 -8.24
C SER A 195 15.21 -11.89 -8.15
N LYS A 196 16.27 -12.71 -8.05
CA LYS A 196 16.13 -14.09 -7.51
C LYS A 196 15.23 -13.98 -6.28
N SER A 197 14.08 -14.66 -6.30
CA SER A 197 12.86 -14.28 -5.56
C SER A 197 13.13 -13.79 -4.13
N PHE A 198 12.37 -12.79 -3.66
CA PHE A 198 12.50 -12.27 -2.30
C PHE A 198 12.52 -13.39 -1.23
N LYS A 199 11.75 -14.47 -1.47
CA LYS A 199 11.77 -15.73 -0.70
C LYS A 199 13.16 -16.42 -0.67
N ILE A 200 13.88 -16.48 -1.79
CA ILE A 200 15.25 -17.02 -1.86
C ILE A 200 16.24 -16.11 -1.10
N ARG A 201 16.10 -14.78 -1.25
CA ARG A 201 16.93 -13.84 -0.47
C ARG A 201 16.70 -14.02 1.03
N MET A 202 15.45 -14.25 1.45
CA MET A 202 15.09 -14.58 2.83
C MET A 202 15.74 -15.86 3.33
N ALA A 203 15.62 -16.96 2.59
CA ALA A 203 16.27 -18.23 2.97
C ALA A 203 17.80 -18.08 3.13
N LYS A 204 18.43 -17.28 2.25
CA LYS A 204 19.87 -16.98 2.35
C LYS A 204 20.21 -16.13 3.58
N LEU A 205 19.29 -15.30 4.05
CA LEU A 205 19.48 -14.51 5.26
C LEU A 205 19.36 -15.35 6.52
N GLU A 206 18.41 -16.29 6.55
CA GLU A 206 18.28 -17.29 7.61
C GLU A 206 19.56 -18.14 7.72
N GLU A 207 20.10 -18.60 6.59
CA GLU A 207 21.39 -19.31 6.54
C GLU A 207 22.54 -18.46 7.09
N LYS A 208 22.66 -17.20 6.64
CA LYS A 208 23.69 -16.29 7.15
C LYS A 208 23.56 -16.03 8.65
N LEU A 209 22.34 -15.83 9.15
CA LEU A 209 22.08 -15.68 10.59
C LEU A 209 22.48 -16.94 11.35
N ALA A 210 22.20 -18.13 10.81
CA ALA A 210 22.64 -19.39 11.40
C ALA A 210 24.18 -19.48 11.49
N THR A 211 24.91 -19.06 10.44
CA THR A 211 26.39 -19.05 10.45
C THR A 211 27.01 -18.01 11.39
N VAL A 212 26.33 -16.90 11.64
CA VAL A 212 26.79 -15.87 12.60
C VAL A 212 26.56 -16.31 14.04
N ASN A 213 25.51 -17.11 14.28
CA ASN A 213 25.11 -17.57 15.60
C ASN A 213 25.75 -18.91 16.02
N THR A 214 26.50 -19.60 15.16
CA THR A 214 27.28 -20.78 15.57
C THR A 214 28.48 -20.35 16.43
N PRO A 215 28.63 -20.87 17.67
CA PRO A 215 29.79 -20.57 18.50
C PRO A 215 31.07 -21.03 17.79
N HIS A 216 32.03 -20.12 17.65
CA HIS A 216 33.38 -20.46 17.22
C HIS A 216 34.05 -21.20 18.38
N ASP A 217 33.99 -22.53 18.39
CA ASP A 217 34.72 -23.37 19.35
C ASP A 217 36.21 -23.04 19.27
N SER A 218 36.64 -22.19 20.18
CA SER A 218 38.02 -21.75 20.34
C SER A 218 38.47 -22.20 21.73
N ASN A 219 38.72 -23.51 21.89
CA ASN A 219 39.88 -24.00 22.63
C ASN A 219 39.96 -25.53 22.61
N SER A 220 40.70 -26.05 21.64
CA SER A 220 41.57 -27.20 21.85
C SER A 220 42.98 -26.64 22.03
N GLN A 221 43.45 -26.48 23.27
CA GLN A 221 44.87 -26.49 23.67
C GLN A 221 45.01 -26.23 25.18
N LEU A 222 45.09 -27.31 25.95
CA LEU A 222 46.22 -27.72 26.84
C LEU A 222 45.73 -28.76 27.86
#